data_AF-A0A355BBU8-F1
#
_entry.id   AF-A0A355BBU8-F1
#
_cell.length_a   1.000
_cell.length_b   1.000
_cell.length_c   1.000
_cell.angle_alpha   90.00
_cell.angle_beta   90.00
_cell.angle_gamma   90.00
#
_symmetry.space_group_name_H-M   'P 1'
#
loop_
_entity.id
_entity.type
_entity.pdbx_description
1 polymer ?
#
loop_
_entity_poly.entity_id
_entity_poly.type
_entity_poly.pdbx_seq_one_letter_code
_entity_poly.pdbx_strand_id
1 'polypeptide(L)'
;EIIDARTSDAIALALRFQAPIFTYKNILDKAGIYLNTKPVNQNIDDINNDGVLSTPETFANEEKKHKTSSLSQFSIKELYEKLEDAVLNEDYEKAARIRDEISKKES
;
A
#
# COMPACT_ATOMS: atom_id res chain seq x y z
N GLU A 1 -7.98 -24.63 -21.54
CA GLU A 1 -6.67 -23.94 -21.68
C GLU A 1 -6.51 -22.99 -20.50
N ILE A 2 -5.31 -22.88 -19.94
CA ILE A 2 -5.06 -21.98 -18.80
C ILE A 2 -4.37 -20.76 -19.37
N ILE A 3 -4.96 -19.58 -19.17
CA ILE A 3 -4.43 -18.31 -19.64
C ILE A 3 -3.88 -17.58 -18.43
N ASP A 4 -2.59 -17.22 -18.49
CA ASP A 4 -1.97 -16.37 -17.47
C ASP A 4 -2.41 -14.92 -17.66
N ALA A 5 -2.72 -14.24 -16.56
CA ALA A 5 -3.20 -12.87 -16.57
C ALA A 5 -2.86 -12.16 -15.25
N ARG A 6 -2.65 -10.85 -15.31
CA ARG A 6 -2.55 -10.04 -14.09
C ARG A 6 -3.90 -10.01 -13.38
N THR A 7 -3.86 -9.95 -12.06
CA THR A 7 -5.06 -9.92 -11.21
C THR A 7 -6.01 -8.78 -11.57
N SER A 8 -5.49 -7.60 -11.94
CA SER A 8 -6.32 -6.46 -12.38
C SER A 8 -7.17 -6.78 -13.61
N ASP A 9 -6.58 -7.47 -14.59
CA ASP A 9 -7.21 -7.77 -15.87
C ASP A 9 -8.25 -8.89 -15.69
N ALA A 10 -7.93 -9.91 -14.89
CA ALA A 10 -8.84 -11.01 -14.55
C ALA A 10 -10.08 -10.52 -13.79
N ILE A 11 -9.90 -9.65 -12.79
CA ILE A 11 -11.01 -9.09 -12.00
C ILE A 11 -11.91 -8.20 -12.87
N ALA A 12 -11.32 -7.35 -13.73
CA ALA A 12 -12.09 -6.48 -14.62
C ALA A 12 -12.99 -7.28 -15.57
N LEU A 13 -12.48 -8.37 -16.15
CA LEU A 13 -13.27 -9.26 -17.00
C LEU A 13 -14.35 -9.99 -16.20
N ALA A 14 -14.03 -10.49 -15.02
CA ALA A 14 -15.01 -11.17 -14.17
C ALA A 14 -16.20 -10.27 -13.83
N LEU A 15 -15.94 -9.00 -13.48
CA LEU A 15 -17.00 -8.02 -13.23
C LEU A 15 -17.82 -7.73 -14.49
N ARG A 16 -17.16 -7.53 -15.65
CA ARG A 16 -17.83 -7.22 -16.92
C ARG A 16 -18.79 -8.33 -17.36
N PHE A 17 -18.41 -9.59 -17.15
CA PHE A 17 -19.19 -10.76 -17.58
C PHE A 17 -19.95 -11.44 -16.43
N GLN A 18 -20.00 -10.83 -15.23
CA GLN A 18 -20.56 -11.41 -14.01
C GLN A 18 -20.08 -12.84 -13.75
N ALA A 19 -18.81 -13.11 -14.04
CA ALA A 19 -18.21 -14.41 -13.79
C ALA A 19 -17.87 -14.57 -12.29
N PRO A 20 -17.99 -15.80 -11.75
CA PRO A 20 -17.60 -16.07 -10.37
C PRO A 20 -16.09 -15.92 -10.17
N ILE A 21 -15.69 -15.33 -9.05
CA ILE A 21 -14.30 -15.10 -8.68
C ILE A 21 -13.92 -16.07 -7.56
N PHE A 22 -12.80 -16.76 -7.73
CA PHE A 22 -12.25 -17.69 -6.75
C PHE A 22 -10.82 -17.30 -6.40
N THR A 23 -10.39 -17.67 -5.21
CA THR A 23 -9.01 -17.52 -4.76
C THR A 23 -8.59 -18.74 -3.96
N TYR A 24 -7.28 -18.90 -3.75
CA TYR A 24 -6.76 -19.95 -2.92
C TYR A 24 -6.92 -19.62 -1.43
N LYS A 25 -7.20 -20.64 -0.61
CA LYS A 25 -7.40 -20.50 0.82
C LYS A 25 -6.22 -19.79 1.52
N ASN A 26 -4.99 -20.15 1.16
CA ASN A 26 -3.79 -19.54 1.73
C ASN A 26 -3.67 -18.03 1.45
N ILE A 27 -4.22 -17.53 0.33
CA ILE A 27 -4.24 -16.09 0.03
C ILE A 27 -5.33 -15.40 0.84
N LEU A 28 -6.51 -16.03 0.96
CA LEU A 28 -7.59 -15.54 1.83
C LEU A 28 -7.17 -15.49 3.29
N ASP A 29 -6.47 -16.50 3.80
CA ASP A 29 -6.03 -16.54 5.20
C ASP A 29 -4.98 -15.46 5.52
N LYS A 30 -4.19 -15.03 4.52
CA LYS A 30 -3.13 -14.02 4.70
C LYS A 30 -3.59 -12.58 4.45
N ALA A 31 -4.43 -12.38 3.45
CA ALA A 31 -4.81 -11.04 2.96
C ALA A 31 -6.32 -10.77 3.09
N GLY A 32 -7.11 -11.77 3.47
CA GLY A 32 -8.55 -11.64 3.68
C GLY A 32 -8.84 -10.79 4.91
N ILE A 33 -9.63 -9.75 4.71
CA ILE A 33 -10.19 -8.94 5.79
C ILE A 33 -11.65 -9.32 6.00
N TYR A 34 -12.00 -9.64 7.24
CA TYR A 34 -13.39 -9.86 7.63
C TYR A 34 -14.05 -8.51 7.85
N LEU A 35 -14.77 -8.03 6.83
CA LEU A 35 -15.57 -6.83 6.98
C LEU A 35 -16.85 -7.19 7.74
N ASN A 36 -16.84 -6.99 9.06
CA ASN A 36 -18.07 -6.98 9.83
C ASN A 36 -18.86 -5.72 9.45
N THR A 37 -19.64 -5.80 8.38
CA THR A 37 -20.69 -4.82 8.09
C THR A 37 -21.78 -5.02 9.14
N LYS A 38 -21.54 -4.55 10.37
CA LYS A 38 -22.62 -4.30 11.30
C LYS A 38 -23.57 -3.36 10.55
N PRO A 39 -24.85 -3.72 10.30
CA PRO A 39 -25.82 -2.71 9.92
C PRO A 39 -25.73 -1.61 10.99
N VAL A 40 -25.62 -0.36 10.56
CA VAL A 40 -25.52 0.82 11.42
C VAL A 40 -26.79 0.89 12.26
N ASN A 41 -26.86 0.13 13.35
CA ASN A 41 -27.86 0.14 14.42
C ASN A 41 -27.61 -1.08 15.34
N GLN A 42 -26.68 -0.94 16.29
CA GLN A 42 -26.83 -1.38 17.69
C GLN A 42 -25.47 -1.25 18.40
N ASN A 43 -25.43 -0.32 19.34
CA ASN A 43 -24.44 -0.27 20.41
C ASN A 43 -24.55 -1.54 21.26
N ILE A 44 -23.41 -2.11 21.65
CA ILE A 44 -23.04 -2.50 23.02
C ILE A 44 -21.62 -3.08 22.93
N ASP A 45 -20.85 -2.67 23.92
CA ASP A 45 -19.41 -2.72 24.09
C ASP A 45 -18.81 -4.14 24.23
N ASP A 46 -17.47 -4.14 24.20
CA ASP A 46 -16.50 -5.17 24.59
C ASP A 46 -15.92 -6.06 23.46
N ILE A 47 -14.61 -6.31 23.33
CA ILE A 47 -13.36 -5.87 23.98
C ILE A 47 -12.23 -6.41 23.06
N ASN A 48 -11.22 -5.58 22.76
CA ASN A 48 -9.84 -5.93 22.36
C ASN A 48 -9.57 -6.94 21.20
N ASN A 49 -9.07 -6.43 20.07
CA ASN A 49 -7.67 -6.63 19.60
C ASN A 49 -7.54 -6.46 18.07
N ASP A 50 -6.57 -5.64 17.68
CA ASP A 50 -5.86 -5.58 16.39
C ASP A 50 -6.56 -4.98 15.14
N GLY A 51 -6.68 -3.66 15.12
CA GLY A 51 -5.75 -2.88 14.28
C GLY A 51 -5.76 -3.03 12.75
N VAL A 52 -6.89 -3.10 12.04
CA VAL A 52 -6.91 -2.82 10.58
C VAL A 52 -8.24 -2.16 10.16
N LEU A 53 -8.60 -1.03 10.80
CA LEU A 53 -9.54 -0.08 10.20
C LEU A 53 -8.77 1.12 9.64
N SER A 54 -7.79 0.84 8.77
CA SER A 54 -7.39 1.83 7.79
C SER A 54 -8.50 1.86 6.75
N THR A 55 -9.16 3.01 6.61
CA THR A 55 -9.99 3.34 5.45
C THR A 55 -9.33 2.83 4.18
N PRO A 56 -10.06 2.28 3.19
CA PRO A 56 -9.45 1.94 1.91
C PRO A 56 -8.75 3.20 1.42
N GLU A 57 -7.42 3.15 1.35
CA GLU A 57 -6.59 4.20 0.78
C GLU A 57 -7.01 4.29 -0.69
N THR A 58 -8.05 5.08 -0.91
CA THR A 58 -8.41 5.57 -2.22
C THR A 58 -7.18 6.33 -2.64
N PHE A 59 -6.51 5.87 -3.70
CA PHE A 59 -5.29 6.46 -4.28
C PHE A 59 -5.56 7.85 -4.87
N ALA A 60 -6.17 8.75 -4.11
CA ALA A 60 -6.51 10.10 -4.48
C ALA A 60 -6.44 10.97 -3.22
N ASN A 61 -5.37 11.74 -3.12
CA ASN A 61 -5.10 12.81 -2.16
C ASN A 61 -4.80 12.41 -0.70
N GLU A 62 -3.54 12.04 -0.45
CA GLU A 62 -2.85 12.57 0.72
C GLU A 62 -1.53 13.22 0.28
N GLU A 63 -1.56 14.55 0.12
CA GLU A 63 -0.36 15.36 0.25
C GLU A 63 0.17 15.22 1.69
N LYS A 64 0.94 14.16 1.99
CA LYS A 64 1.76 14.09 3.21
C LYS A 64 2.95 15.05 3.06
N LYS A 65 2.67 16.35 3.07
CA LYS A 65 3.62 17.46 3.32
C LYS A 65 4.14 17.41 4.76
N HIS A 66 4.81 16.34 5.17
CA HIS A 66 5.49 16.34 6.49
C HIS A 66 6.78 15.50 6.59
N LYS A 67 7.29 14.93 5.49
CA LYS A 67 8.62 14.25 5.49
C LYS A 67 9.64 14.81 4.48
N THR A 68 9.24 15.73 3.60
CA THR A 68 10.17 16.34 2.63
C THR A 68 11.18 17.27 3.31
N SER A 69 10.77 17.96 4.39
CA SER A 69 11.63 18.94 5.09
C SER A 69 12.86 18.32 5.75
N SER A 70 12.79 17.06 6.19
CA SER A 70 13.94 16.38 6.82
C SER A 70 14.96 15.92 5.78
N LEU A 71 14.53 15.50 4.59
CA LEU A 71 15.44 15.00 3.56
C LEU A 71 16.25 16.12 2.90
N SER A 72 15.66 17.31 2.74
CA SER A 72 16.32 18.44 2.11
C SER A 72 17.54 18.96 2.90
N GLN A 73 17.65 18.63 4.19
CA GLN A 73 18.77 19.04 5.06
C GLN A 73 20.03 18.17 4.89
N PHE A 74 19.93 16.98 4.28
CA PHE A 74 21.09 16.11 4.08
C PHE A 74 21.92 16.52 2.86
N SER A 75 23.22 16.26 2.94
CA SER A 75 24.14 16.40 1.80
C SER A 75 23.86 15.32 0.74
N ILE A 76 24.28 15.55 -0.50
CA ILE A 76 24.10 14.60 -1.61
C ILE A 76 24.70 13.22 -1.25
N LYS A 77 25.88 13.20 -0.62
CA LYS A 77 26.56 11.97 -0.22
C LYS A 77 25.74 11.17 0.81
N GLU A 78 25.18 11.85 1.82
CA GLU A 78 24.33 11.20 2.84
C GLU A 78 23.00 10.70 2.26
N LEU A 79 22.47 11.37 1.23
CA LEU A 79 21.28 10.88 0.53
C LEU A 79 21.56 9.57 -0.22
N TYR A 80 22.72 9.45 -0.87
CA TYR A 80 23.13 8.19 -1.51
C TYR A 80 23.31 7.05 -0.50
N GLU A 81 23.92 7.32 0.66
CA GLU A 81 24.07 6.34 1.74
C GLU A 81 22.70 5.86 2.25
N LYS A 82 21.77 6.78 2.48
CA LYS A 82 20.40 6.46 2.89
C LYS A 82 19.58 5.75 1.82
N LEU A 83 19.86 6.01 0.54
CA LEU A 83 19.24 5.32 -0.57
C LEU A 83 19.64 3.83 -0.54
N GLU A 84 20.93 3.56 -0.36
CA GLU A 84 21.46 2.20 -0.27
C GLU A 84 20.87 1.46 0.93
N ASP A 85 20.83 2.09 2.11
CA ASP A 85 20.17 1.54 3.29
C ASP A 85 18.69 1.24 3.05
N ALA A 86 17.95 2.13 2.38
CA ALA A 86 16.54 1.93 2.09
C ALA A 86 16.32 0.74 1.12
N VAL A 87 17.20 0.58 0.14
CA VAL A 87 17.16 -0.55 -0.80
C VAL A 87 17.50 -1.86 -0.08
N LEU A 88 18.51 -1.87 0.79
CA LEU A 88 18.90 -3.04 1.59
C LEU A 88 17.78 -3.49 2.53
N ASN A 89 17.02 -2.55 3.08
CA ASN A 89 15.87 -2.83 3.95
C ASN A 89 14.56 -3.06 3.18
N GLU A 90 14.61 -3.18 1.84
CA GLU A 90 13.44 -3.38 0.97
C GLU A 90 12.36 -2.30 1.11
N ASP A 91 12.72 -1.11 1.60
CA ASP A 91 11.83 0.04 1.76
C ASP A 91 11.86 0.91 0.50
N TYR A 92 11.25 0.38 -0.55
CA TYR A 92 11.23 1.01 -1.88
C TYR A 92 10.49 2.35 -1.90
N GLU A 93 9.54 2.57 -0.98
CA GLU A 93 8.82 3.84 -0.86
C GLU A 93 9.75 4.96 -0.39
N LYS A 94 10.57 4.70 0.64
CA LYS A 94 11.60 5.66 1.07
C LYS A 94 12.68 5.85 0.01
N ALA A 95 13.12 4.78 -0.65
CA ALA A 95 14.12 4.86 -1.70
C ALA A 95 13.67 5.77 -2.86
N ALA A 96 12.41 5.66 -3.29
CA ALA A 96 11.85 6.54 -4.32
C ALA A 96 11.88 8.01 -3.91
N ARG A 97 11.49 8.33 -2.67
CA ARG A 97 11.52 9.70 -2.15
C ARG A 97 12.94 10.28 -2.06
N ILE A 98 13.92 9.45 -1.65
CA ILE A 98 15.33 9.85 -1.59
C ILE A 98 15.87 10.12 -3.00
N ARG A 99 15.56 9.24 -3.96
CA ARG A 99 15.96 9.41 -5.37
C ARG A 99 15.41 10.73 -5.93
N ASP A 100 14.15 11.03 -5.70
CA ASP A 100 13.53 12.25 -6.23
C ASP A 100 14.15 13.51 -5.60
N GLU A 101 14.55 13.47 -4.31
CA GLU A 101 15.30 14.57 -3.67
C GLU A 101 16.76 14.68 -4.17
N ILE A 102 17.42 13.56 -4.52
CA ILE A 102 18.75 13.57 -5.17
C ILE A 102 18.64 14.26 -6.54
N SER A 103 17.69 13.84 -7.39
CA SER A 103 17.48 14.43 -8.72
C SER A 103 17.17 15.92 -8.65
N LYS A 104 16.46 16.37 -7.61
CA LYS A 104 16.18 17.80 -7.37
C LYS A 104 17.42 18.62 -6.98
N LYS A 105 18.45 18.01 -6.39
CA LYS A 105 19.70 18.69 -6.01
C LYS A 105 20.77 18.65 -7.11
N GLU A 106 20.71 17.65 -7.98
CA GLU A 106 21.61 17.51 -9.13
C GLU A 106 21.13 18.28 -10.38
N SER A 107 19.84 18.63 -10.45
CA SER A 107 19.28 19.54 -11.46
C SER A 107 19.52 21.01 -11.13
#